data_AF-A5H9J5-F1
#
_entry.id   AF-A5H9J5-F1
#
_cell.length_a   1.000
_cell.length_b   1.000
_cell.length_c   1.000
_cell.angle_alpha   90.00
_cell.angle_beta   90.00
_cell.angle_gamma   90.00
#
_symmetry.space_group_name_H-M   'P 1'
#
loop_
_entity.id
_entity.type
_entity.pdbx_description
1 polymer ?
#
loop_
_entity_poly.entity_id
_entity_poly.type
_entity_poly.pdbx_seq_one_letter_code
_entity_poly.pdbx_strand_id
1 'polypeptide(L)'
;LGCPYDWDWKTALLLGGLLSATDPVAVVALLKELGASKKLSTVIEGESLMNDGTAIVVFQLFLKMVMGNSSDWSSIITFLIRVALGAVGIGLAFGIVSVLWLKFIFNDTVIEITLTIAVSYFAYFTAQEWAGASGVLTVMTLGMFYAAFARTAFKGDSQKSLHHFWK
;
A
#
# COMPACT_ATOMS: atom_id res chain seq x y z
N LEU A 1 11.98 -14.47 -30.23
CA LEU A 1 12.38 -13.28 -29.44
C LEU A 1 12.94 -13.81 -28.12
N GLY A 2 14.24 -14.13 -28.08
CA GLY A 2 14.91 -14.63 -26.87
C GLY A 2 15.51 -13.45 -26.10
N CYS A 3 15.36 -13.42 -24.78
CA CYS A 3 16.07 -12.47 -23.94
C CYS A 3 17.59 -12.63 -24.14
N PRO A 4 18.38 -11.54 -24.18
CA PRO A 4 19.81 -11.57 -24.50
C PRO A 4 20.70 -12.33 -23.48
N TYR A 5 20.13 -12.83 -22.38
CA TYR A 5 20.80 -13.50 -21.27
C TYR A 5 20.36 -14.97 -21.05
N ASP A 6 19.78 -15.63 -22.06
CA ASP A 6 19.21 -17.00 -21.96
C ASP A 6 18.13 -17.17 -20.86
N TRP A 7 17.46 -16.07 -20.51
CA TRP A 7 16.39 -16.10 -19.52
C TRP A 7 15.09 -16.66 -20.10
N ASP A 8 14.43 -17.51 -19.33
CA ASP A 8 13.03 -17.85 -19.57
C ASP A 8 12.15 -16.60 -19.43
N TRP A 9 11.05 -16.56 -20.17
CA TRP A 9 10.14 -15.40 -20.21
C TRP A 9 9.56 -15.07 -18.83
N LYS A 10 9.39 -16.08 -17.97
CA LYS A 10 8.94 -15.91 -16.57
C LYS A 10 9.94 -15.09 -15.75
N THR A 11 11.23 -15.34 -15.94
CA THR A 11 12.32 -14.60 -15.26
C THR A 11 12.39 -13.16 -15.76
N ALA A 12 12.18 -12.94 -17.07
CA ALA A 12 12.10 -11.60 -17.62
C ALA A 12 10.91 -10.80 -17.06
N LEU A 13 9.74 -11.44 -16.94
CA LEU A 13 8.57 -10.83 -16.29
C LEU A 13 8.81 -10.54 -14.81
N LEU A 14 9.42 -11.48 -14.07
CA LEU A 14 9.78 -11.28 -12.67
C LEU A 14 10.67 -10.05 -12.50
N LEU A 15 11.71 -9.90 -13.33
CA LEU A 15 12.55 -8.71 -13.32
C LEU A 15 11.73 -7.46 -13.66
N GLY A 16 10.86 -7.52 -14.67
CA GLY A 16 9.98 -6.40 -15.04
C GLY A 16 9.09 -5.96 -13.88
N GLY A 17 8.49 -6.88 -13.14
CA GLY A 17 7.70 -6.59 -11.95
C GLY A 17 8.52 -5.95 -10.83
N LEU A 18 9.75 -6.43 -10.62
CA LEU A 18 10.69 -5.86 -9.65
C LEU A 18 11.08 -4.41 -10.00
N LEU A 19 11.33 -4.13 -11.29
CA LEU A 19 11.74 -2.81 -11.79
C LEU A 19 10.56 -1.85 -12.03
N SER A 20 9.31 -2.32 -11.93
CA SER A 20 8.11 -1.51 -12.20
C SER A 20 7.76 -0.53 -11.07
N ALA A 21 8.22 -0.79 -9.84
CA ALA A 21 8.06 0.16 -8.74
C ALA A 21 8.84 1.45 -9.06
N THR A 22 8.22 2.61 -8.87
CA THR A 22 8.80 3.91 -9.25
C THR A 22 8.63 4.88 -8.10
N ASP A 23 9.75 5.50 -7.72
CA ASP A 23 9.79 6.51 -6.66
C ASP A 23 9.92 7.91 -7.29
N PRO A 24 8.84 8.73 -7.31
CA PRO A 24 8.87 10.07 -7.86
C PRO A 24 9.35 11.11 -6.85
N VAL A 25 9.87 10.74 -5.66
CA VAL A 25 10.23 11.70 -4.59
C VAL A 25 11.10 12.83 -5.12
N ALA A 26 12.13 12.53 -5.92
CA ALA A 26 13.00 13.55 -6.52
C ALA A 26 12.25 14.46 -7.50
N VAL A 27 11.37 13.89 -8.34
CA VAL A 27 10.56 14.64 -9.31
C VAL A 27 9.56 15.53 -8.60
N VAL A 28 8.91 15.02 -7.55
CA VAL A 28 7.94 15.76 -6.74
C VAL A 28 8.61 16.91 -5.99
N ALA A 29 9.82 16.71 -5.45
CA ALA A 29 10.59 17.76 -4.80
C ALA A 29 10.91 18.91 -5.77
N LEU A 30 11.42 18.57 -6.96
CA LEU A 30 11.73 19.55 -8.00
C LEU A 30 10.47 20.29 -8.50
N LEU A 31 9.36 19.58 -8.69
CA LEU A 31 8.09 20.20 -9.07
C LEU A 31 7.59 21.18 -8.00
N LYS A 32 7.76 20.85 -6.70
CA LYS A 32 7.41 21.76 -5.60
C LYS A 32 8.28 23.02 -5.63
N GLU A 33 9.58 22.91 -5.89
CA GLU A 33 10.48 24.06 -6.05
C GLU A 33 10.10 24.95 -7.23
N LEU A 34 9.62 24.36 -8.33
CA LEU A 34 9.15 25.07 -9.52
C LEU A 34 7.73 25.66 -9.38
N GLY A 35 7.10 25.57 -8.21
CA GLY A 35 5.80 26.17 -7.93
C GLY A 35 4.60 25.30 -8.31
N ALA A 36 4.76 23.98 -8.45
CA ALA A 36 3.65 23.07 -8.66
C ALA A 36 2.62 23.14 -7.52
N SER A 37 1.33 23.04 -7.87
CA SER A 37 0.26 23.07 -6.88
C SER A 37 0.35 21.87 -5.93
N LYS A 38 -0.03 22.06 -4.65
CA LYS A 38 -0.12 20.97 -3.66
C LYS A 38 -1.00 19.81 -4.16
N LYS A 39 -2.05 20.12 -4.93
CA LYS A 39 -2.95 19.12 -5.51
C LYS A 39 -2.22 18.23 -6.52
N LEU A 40 -1.39 18.80 -7.40
CA LEU A 40 -0.60 18.04 -8.37
C LEU A 40 0.41 17.12 -7.67
N SER A 41 1.14 17.63 -6.66
CA SER A 41 2.04 16.80 -5.88
C SER A 41 1.33 15.64 -5.18
N THR A 42 0.14 15.89 -4.60
CA THR A 42 -0.65 14.85 -3.93
C THR A 42 -1.11 13.77 -4.91
N VAL A 43 -1.47 14.14 -6.14
CA VAL A 43 -1.87 13.19 -7.18
C VAL A 43 -0.68 12.31 -7.59
N ILE A 44 0.49 12.91 -7.85
CA ILE A 44 1.69 12.16 -8.25
C ILE A 44 2.16 11.21 -7.13
N GLU A 45 2.18 11.69 -5.88
CA GLU A 45 2.50 10.87 -4.71
C GLU A 45 1.50 9.70 -4.57
N GLY A 46 0.20 9.95 -4.79
CA GLY A 46 -0.83 8.92 -4.77
C GLY A 46 -0.71 7.88 -5.89
N GLU A 47 -0.39 8.32 -7.11
CA GLU A 47 -0.15 7.43 -8.26
C GLU A 47 1.06 6.52 -8.03
N SER A 48 2.16 7.05 -7.51
CA SER A 48 3.33 6.24 -7.17
C SER A 48 3.05 5.26 -6.05
N LEU A 49 2.34 5.67 -4.99
CA LEU A 49 1.95 4.74 -3.92
C LEU A 49 1.11 3.57 -4.47
N MET A 50 0.17 3.87 -5.36
CA MET A 50 -0.63 2.86 -6.07
C MET A 50 0.22 1.96 -6.97
N ASN A 51 1.19 2.54 -7.67
CA ASN A 51 2.12 1.82 -8.51
C ASN A 51 2.95 0.82 -7.69
N ASP A 52 3.52 1.24 -6.56
CA ASP A 52 4.33 0.39 -5.70
C ASP A 52 3.52 -0.76 -5.10
N GLY A 53 2.30 -0.46 -4.64
CA GLY A 53 1.34 -1.46 -4.16
C GLY A 53 0.93 -2.47 -5.24
N THR A 54 0.88 -2.06 -6.50
CA THR A 54 0.57 -2.95 -7.64
C THR A 54 1.81 -3.76 -8.05
N ALA A 55 2.98 -3.13 -8.09
CA ALA A 55 4.24 -3.75 -8.45
C ALA A 55 4.57 -4.95 -7.55
N ILE A 56 4.35 -4.84 -6.23
CA ILE A 56 4.57 -5.96 -5.31
C ILE A 56 3.63 -7.15 -5.57
N VAL A 57 2.36 -6.89 -5.94
CA VAL A 57 1.39 -7.94 -6.27
C VAL A 57 1.79 -8.66 -7.57
N VAL A 58 2.19 -7.89 -8.58
CA VAL A 58 2.67 -8.41 -9.86
C VAL A 58 3.97 -9.20 -9.68
N PHE A 59 4.91 -8.69 -8.87
CA PHE A 59 6.14 -9.38 -8.50
C PHE A 59 5.85 -10.74 -7.84
N GLN A 60 4.95 -10.78 -6.86
CA GLN A 60 4.57 -12.03 -6.19
C GLN A 60 3.92 -13.04 -7.15
N LEU A 61 3.13 -12.57 -8.11
CA LEU A 61 2.54 -13.42 -9.15
C LEU A 61 3.64 -14.06 -10.02
N PHE A 62 4.56 -13.26 -10.54
CA PHE A 62 5.65 -13.77 -11.37
C PHE A 62 6.62 -14.66 -10.61
N LEU A 63 6.86 -14.36 -9.33
CA LEU A 63 7.68 -15.22 -8.47
C LEU A 63 7.04 -16.60 -8.33
N LYS A 64 5.71 -16.67 -8.13
CA LYS A 64 4.97 -17.94 -8.12
C LYS A 64 5.05 -18.69 -9.45
N MET A 65 5.02 -17.98 -10.58
CA MET A 65 5.17 -18.60 -11.91
C MET A 65 6.55 -19.21 -12.10
N VAL A 66 7.61 -18.51 -11.68
CA VAL A 66 9.00 -18.99 -11.74
C VAL A 66 9.18 -20.21 -10.82
N MET A 67 8.56 -20.21 -9.64
CA MET A 67 8.57 -21.35 -8.72
C MET A 67 7.73 -22.56 -9.19
N GLY A 68 7.00 -22.45 -10.30
CA GLY A 68 6.14 -23.52 -10.83
C GLY A 68 4.80 -23.68 -10.09
N ASN A 69 4.40 -22.70 -9.28
CA ASN A 69 3.19 -22.76 -8.44
C ASN A 69 1.91 -22.25 -9.15
N SER A 70 2.03 -21.61 -10.32
CA SER A 70 0.91 -21.03 -11.06
C SER A 70 1.05 -21.29 -12.56
N SER A 71 0.47 -22.40 -13.00
CA SER A 71 0.53 -22.85 -14.40
C SER A 71 -0.74 -22.51 -15.20
N ASP A 72 -1.90 -22.36 -14.52
CA ASP A 72 -3.19 -22.18 -15.19
C ASP A 72 -3.77 -20.77 -15.03
N TRP A 73 -4.51 -20.31 -16.04
CA TRP A 73 -5.16 -19.00 -16.07
C TRP A 73 -6.11 -18.78 -14.88
N SER A 74 -6.82 -19.84 -14.48
CA SER A 74 -7.70 -19.82 -13.30
C SER A 74 -6.92 -19.55 -12.00
N SER A 75 -5.73 -20.15 -11.85
CA SER A 75 -4.89 -19.96 -10.66
C SER A 75 -4.37 -18.53 -10.55
N ILE A 76 -4.03 -17.91 -11.68
CA ILE A 76 -3.55 -16.53 -11.78
C ILE A 76 -4.66 -15.55 -11.39
N ILE A 77 -5.86 -15.71 -11.98
CA ILE A 77 -7.01 -14.85 -11.68
C ILE A 77 -7.40 -14.98 -10.21
N THR A 78 -7.48 -16.21 -9.70
CA THR A 78 -7.82 -16.46 -8.28
C THR A 78 -6.79 -15.84 -7.34
N PHE A 79 -5.50 -15.94 -7.68
CA PHE A 79 -4.43 -15.28 -6.93
C PHE A 79 -4.59 -13.76 -6.91
N LEU A 80 -4.75 -13.13 -8.08
CA LEU A 80 -4.90 -11.68 -8.18
C LEU A 80 -6.11 -11.16 -7.41
N ILE A 81 -7.27 -11.82 -7.57
CA ILE A 81 -8.49 -11.48 -6.84
C ILE A 81 -8.28 -11.59 -5.34
N ARG A 82 -7.72 -12.72 -4.87
CA ARG A 82 -7.49 -12.96 -3.44
C ARG A 82 -6.52 -11.93 -2.86
N VAL A 83 -5.41 -11.67 -3.54
CA VAL A 83 -4.35 -10.80 -3.05
C VAL A 83 -4.78 -9.33 -3.06
N ALA A 84 -5.44 -8.88 -4.12
CA ALA A 84 -5.88 -7.50 -4.26
C ALA A 84 -7.14 -7.21 -3.43
N LEU A 85 -8.25 -7.95 -3.66
CA LEU A 85 -9.51 -7.70 -2.95
C LEU A 85 -9.42 -8.08 -1.48
N GLY A 86 -8.67 -9.14 -1.14
CA GLY A 86 -8.42 -9.51 0.25
C GLY A 86 -7.67 -8.41 0.99
N ALA A 87 -6.64 -7.81 0.37
CA ALA A 87 -5.88 -6.72 0.98
C ALA A 87 -6.74 -5.47 1.18
N VAL A 88 -7.54 -5.09 0.17
CA VAL A 88 -8.46 -3.94 0.27
C VAL A 88 -9.50 -4.18 1.36
N GLY A 89 -10.13 -5.36 1.38
CA GLY A 89 -11.14 -5.71 2.38
C GLY A 89 -10.60 -5.68 3.80
N ILE A 90 -9.42 -6.27 4.04
CA ILE A 90 -8.77 -6.28 5.35
C ILE A 90 -8.35 -4.86 5.76
N GLY A 91 -7.76 -4.08 4.84
CA GLY A 91 -7.33 -2.71 5.12
C GLY A 91 -8.50 -1.81 5.53
N LEU A 92 -9.63 -1.92 4.83
CA LEU A 92 -10.86 -1.20 5.19
C LEU A 92 -11.44 -1.69 6.52
N ALA A 93 -11.47 -2.99 6.77
CA ALA A 93 -11.97 -3.54 8.03
C ALA A 93 -11.16 -3.02 9.23
N PHE A 94 -9.83 -3.09 9.17
CA PHE A 94 -8.95 -2.54 10.21
C PHE A 94 -9.10 -1.03 10.34
N GLY A 95 -9.24 -0.29 9.23
CA GLY A 95 -9.45 1.15 9.24
C GLY A 95 -10.75 1.57 9.92
N ILE A 96 -11.85 0.86 9.64
CA ILE A 96 -13.14 1.11 10.30
C ILE A 96 -13.04 0.83 11.80
N VAL A 97 -12.49 -0.33 12.16
CA VAL A 97 -12.31 -0.72 13.57
C VAL A 97 -11.44 0.29 14.32
N SER A 98 -10.32 0.72 13.73
CA SER A 98 -9.41 1.66 14.38
C SER A 98 -10.02 3.05 14.53
N VAL A 99 -10.77 3.56 13.55
CA VAL A 99 -11.49 4.84 13.69
C VAL A 99 -12.58 4.76 14.75
N LEU A 100 -13.27 3.62 14.87
CA LEU A 100 -14.21 3.41 15.98
C LEU A 100 -13.49 3.40 17.33
N TRP A 101 -12.31 2.79 17.40
CA TRP A 101 -11.53 2.72 18.63
C TRP A 101 -10.97 4.08 19.05
N LEU A 102 -10.46 4.85 18.07
CA LEU A 102 -9.97 6.22 18.26
C LEU A 102 -11.03 7.15 18.85
N LYS A 103 -12.32 6.95 18.52
CA LYS A 103 -13.40 7.76 19.12
C LYS A 103 -13.54 7.59 20.63
N PHE A 104 -13.02 6.50 21.21
CA PHE A 104 -13.02 6.27 22.65
C PHE A 104 -11.76 6.84 23.34
N ILE A 105 -10.74 7.20 22.57
CA ILE A 105 -9.49 7.79 23.07
C ILE A 105 -9.63 9.31 22.94
N PHE A 106 -9.60 10.02 24.07
CA PHE A 106 -9.71 11.47 24.07
C PHE A 106 -8.35 12.14 24.27
N ASN A 107 -7.92 12.89 23.25
CA ASN A 107 -6.97 13.99 23.36
C ASN A 107 -5.53 13.61 23.77
N ASP A 108 -5.06 12.41 23.41
CA ASP A 108 -3.67 11.98 23.60
C ASP A 108 -3.03 11.59 22.26
N THR A 109 -2.23 12.50 21.72
CA THR A 109 -1.52 12.35 20.45
C THR A 109 -0.57 11.15 20.44
N VAL A 110 0.07 10.82 21.56
CA VAL A 110 1.02 9.70 21.64
C VAL A 110 0.28 8.37 21.52
N ILE A 111 -0.88 8.26 22.15
CA ILE A 111 -1.74 7.07 22.03
C ILE A 111 -2.27 6.94 20.60
N GLU A 112 -2.71 8.04 19.98
CA GLU A 112 -3.18 8.04 18.58
C GLU A 112 -2.10 7.55 17.61
N ILE A 113 -0.88 8.09 17.70
CA ILE A 113 0.26 7.67 16.87
C ILE A 113 0.57 6.18 17.13
N THR A 114 0.69 5.78 18.39
CA THR A 114 1.02 4.40 18.75
C THR A 114 -0.04 3.42 18.22
N LEU A 115 -1.32 3.78 18.31
CA LEU A 115 -2.41 2.96 17.80
C LEU A 115 -2.36 2.85 16.28
N THR A 116 -2.11 3.94 15.54
CA THR A 116 -2.02 3.90 14.08
C THR A 116 -0.89 3.00 13.60
N ILE A 117 0.27 3.02 14.26
CA ILE A 117 1.39 2.12 13.97
C ILE A 117 1.02 0.66 14.30
N ALA A 118 0.47 0.42 15.50
CA ALA A 118 0.08 -0.92 15.92
C ALA A 118 -0.96 -1.54 14.98
N VAL A 119 -2.02 -0.80 14.63
CA VAL A 119 -3.06 -1.23 13.70
C VAL A 119 -2.47 -1.53 12.32
N SER A 120 -1.54 -0.70 11.83
CA SER A 120 -0.88 -0.93 10.55
C SER A 120 -0.10 -2.25 10.55
N TYR A 121 0.63 -2.54 11.62
CA TYR A 121 1.36 -3.79 11.78
C TYR A 121 0.42 -5.01 11.87
N PHE A 122 -0.64 -4.92 12.67
CA PHE A 122 -1.62 -6.00 12.78
C PHE A 122 -2.36 -6.25 11.46
N ALA A 123 -2.74 -5.19 10.74
CA ALA A 123 -3.38 -5.30 9.43
C ALA A 123 -2.44 -5.97 8.42
N TYR A 124 -1.17 -5.55 8.38
CA TYR A 124 -0.14 -6.17 7.55
C TYR A 124 -0.02 -7.67 7.83
N PHE A 125 0.21 -8.03 9.09
CA PHE A 125 0.45 -9.41 9.50
C PHE A 125 -0.76 -10.30 9.24
N THR A 126 -1.97 -9.81 9.55
CA THR A 126 -3.23 -10.54 9.31
C THR A 126 -3.44 -10.80 7.82
N ALA A 127 -3.18 -9.80 6.97
CA ALA A 127 -3.30 -9.97 5.53
C ALA A 127 -2.26 -10.96 4.98
N GLN A 128 -1.00 -10.77 5.34
CA GLN A 128 0.14 -11.53 4.82
C GLN A 128 0.06 -13.01 5.25
N GLU A 129 -0.03 -13.27 6.56
CA GLU A 129 0.14 -14.61 7.12
C GLU A 129 -1.17 -15.40 7.17
N TRP A 130 -2.28 -14.74 7.50
CA TRP A 130 -3.53 -15.45 7.78
C TRP A 130 -4.46 -15.48 6.56
N ALA A 131 -4.54 -14.38 5.81
CA ALA A 131 -5.42 -14.30 4.64
C ALA A 131 -4.73 -14.71 3.33
N GLY A 132 -3.39 -14.70 3.28
CA GLY A 132 -2.63 -14.89 2.04
C GLY A 132 -2.88 -13.75 1.04
N ALA A 133 -3.13 -12.55 1.54
CA ALA A 133 -3.31 -11.32 0.80
C ALA A 133 -2.05 -10.43 0.89
N SER A 134 -1.99 -9.34 0.12
CA SER A 134 -0.83 -8.43 0.16
C SER A 134 -0.87 -7.57 1.43
N GLY A 135 0.05 -7.81 2.36
CA GLY A 135 0.19 -6.99 3.56
C GLY A 135 0.50 -5.53 3.22
N VAL A 136 1.35 -5.28 2.22
CA VAL A 136 1.71 -3.93 1.76
C VAL A 136 0.48 -3.19 1.22
N LEU A 137 -0.29 -3.82 0.33
CA LEU A 137 -1.51 -3.22 -0.21
C LEU A 137 -2.59 -3.01 0.87
N THR A 138 -2.59 -3.85 1.91
CA THR A 138 -3.48 -3.71 3.06
C THR A 138 -3.16 -2.46 3.86
N VAL A 139 -1.89 -2.24 4.21
CA VAL A 139 -1.44 -1.04 4.93
C VAL A 139 -1.65 0.22 4.09
N MET A 140 -1.40 0.13 2.79
CA MET A 140 -1.68 1.21 1.84
C MET A 140 -3.19 1.58 1.83
N THR A 141 -4.07 0.58 1.76
CA THR A 141 -5.52 0.79 1.83
C THR A 141 -5.93 1.41 3.17
N LEU A 142 -5.35 0.94 4.28
CA LEU A 142 -5.56 1.50 5.61
C LEU A 142 -5.11 2.97 5.69
N GLY A 143 -3.93 3.31 5.15
CA GLY A 143 -3.42 4.68 5.09
C GLY A 143 -4.31 5.59 4.27
N MET A 144 -4.79 5.12 3.11
CA MET A 144 -5.78 5.85 2.30
C MET A 144 -7.10 6.05 3.03
N PHE A 145 -7.56 5.04 3.76
CA PHE A 145 -8.75 5.15 4.61
C PHE A 145 -8.54 6.24 5.66
N TYR A 146 -7.41 6.23 6.38
CA TYR A 146 -7.09 7.32 7.31
C TYR A 146 -7.03 8.68 6.64
N ALA A 147 -6.42 8.81 5.46
CA ALA A 147 -6.36 10.08 4.75
C ALA A 147 -7.76 10.61 4.36
N ALA A 148 -8.66 9.73 3.92
CA ALA A 148 -10.03 10.08 3.57
C ALA A 148 -10.89 10.44 4.80
N PHE A 149 -10.70 9.72 5.92
CA PHE A 149 -11.46 9.90 7.15
C PHE A 149 -10.76 10.79 8.19
N ALA A 150 -9.58 11.35 7.88
CA ALA A 150 -8.76 12.14 8.81
C ALA A 150 -9.54 13.30 9.44
N ARG A 151 -10.44 13.94 8.67
CA ARG A 151 -11.27 15.06 9.14
C ARG A 151 -12.39 14.66 10.11
N THR A 152 -12.79 13.39 10.12
CA THR A 152 -13.85 12.86 11.00
C THR A 152 -13.31 12.02 12.15
N ALA A 153 -12.13 11.43 11.99
CA ALA A 153 -11.48 10.59 13.00
C ALA A 153 -10.65 11.38 14.02
N PHE A 154 -9.97 12.46 13.60
CA PHE A 154 -9.08 13.24 14.47
C PHE A 154 -9.63 14.65 14.67
N LYS A 155 -9.99 15.00 15.92
CA LYS A 155 -10.49 16.34 16.28
C LYS A 155 -9.37 17.16 16.94
N GLY A 156 -9.17 18.40 16.50
CA GLY A 156 -8.33 19.39 17.22
C GLY A 156 -6.85 19.37 16.85
N ASP A 157 -5.98 19.69 17.82
CA ASP A 157 -4.53 19.83 17.63
C ASP A 157 -3.82 18.53 17.22
N SER A 158 -4.41 17.36 17.50
CA SER A 158 -3.83 16.07 17.11
C SER A 158 -3.72 15.90 15.59
N GLN A 159 -4.60 16.53 14.81
CA GLN A 159 -4.54 16.48 13.34
C GLN A 159 -3.27 17.16 12.80
N LYS A 160 -2.81 18.25 13.44
CA LYS A 160 -1.57 18.92 13.06
C LYS A 160 -0.34 18.11 13.46
N SER A 161 -0.36 17.49 14.65
CA SER A 161 0.74 16.65 15.12
C SER A 161 0.87 15.35 14.33
N LEU A 162 -0.24 14.67 13.99
CA LEU A 162 -0.22 13.50 13.10
C LEU A 162 0.30 13.87 11.71
N HIS A 163 -0.16 15.00 11.15
CA HIS A 163 0.36 15.46 9.87
C HIS A 163 1.86 15.81 9.91
N HIS A 164 2.37 16.29 11.05
CA HIS A 164 3.81 16.55 11.22
C HIS A 164 4.61 15.26 11.44
N PHE A 165 4.06 14.25 12.11
CA PHE A 165 4.75 12.98 12.33
C PHE A 165 4.85 12.14 11.06
N TRP A 166 3.81 12.15 10.23
CA TRP A 166 3.73 11.34 9.01
C TRP A 166 4.21 12.05 7.74
N LYS A 167 4.65 13.31 7.84
CA LYS A 167 5.38 14.02 6.77
C LYS A 167 6.86 13.77 6.88
#